data_AF-A0A2M7K6T2-F1
#
_entry.id   AF-A0A2M7K6T2-F1
#
_cell.length_a   1.000
_cell.length_b   1.000
_cell.length_c   1.000
_cell.angle_alpha   90.00
_cell.angle_beta   90.00
_cell.angle_gamma   90.00
#
_symmetry.space_group_name_H-M   'P 1'
#
loop_
_entity.id
_entity.type
_entity.pdbx_description
1 polymer ?
#
loop_
_entity_poly.entity_id
_entity_poly.type
_entity_poly.pdbx_seq_one_letter_code
_entity_poly.pdbx_strand_id
1 'polypeptide(L)'
;MDTEKYHPKNDEEALSYAVFGKSTKDIPESRGFGISTSLKMLVKGLKGKIFILSGKAFLYQNFQKQEIIKLSEKHYYKGCYIAIRLPMCFDSQFNFYDYIE
;
A
#
# COMPACT_ATOMS: atom_id res chain seq x y z
N MET A 1 12.27 13.19 -18.30
CA MET A 1 10.96 12.52 -18.37
C MET A 1 10.08 13.25 -17.37
N ASP A 2 8.90 13.73 -17.78
CA ASP A 2 8.06 14.57 -16.93
C ASP A 2 7.68 13.84 -15.64
N THR A 3 8.15 14.35 -14.51
CA THR A 3 7.68 13.94 -13.19
C THR A 3 6.30 14.55 -12.98
N GLU A 4 5.26 13.89 -13.49
CA GLU A 4 3.88 14.31 -13.25
C GLU A 4 3.56 14.21 -11.76
N LYS A 5 3.32 15.37 -11.14
CA LYS A 5 2.87 15.48 -9.76
C LYS A 5 1.43 15.00 -9.67
N TYR A 6 1.20 13.90 -8.96
CA TYR A 6 -0.14 13.38 -8.77
C TYR A 6 -0.84 14.09 -7.60
N HIS A 7 -2.00 14.67 -7.88
CA HIS A 7 -2.85 15.34 -6.90
C HIS A 7 -4.13 14.53 -6.70
N PRO A 8 -4.23 13.70 -5.64
CA PRO A 8 -5.43 12.93 -5.40
C PRO A 8 -6.61 13.84 -5.09
N LYS A 9 -7.76 13.59 -5.71
CA LYS A 9 -9.00 14.36 -5.56
C LYS A 9 -9.87 13.85 -4.41
N ASN A 10 -9.63 12.61 -3.97
CA ASN A 10 -10.35 11.97 -2.87
C ASN A 10 -9.44 10.96 -2.14
N ASP A 11 -9.93 10.45 -1.00
CA ASP A 11 -9.17 9.53 -0.14
C ASP A 11 -8.84 8.19 -0.81
N GLU A 12 -9.68 7.72 -1.73
CA GLU A 12 -9.47 6.46 -2.46
C GLU A 12 -8.33 6.58 -3.46
N GLU A 13 -8.31 7.69 -4.20
CA GLU A 13 -7.25 8.04 -5.12
C GLU A 13 -5.94 8.28 -4.36
N ALA A 14 -6.00 8.95 -3.20
CA ALA A 14 -4.84 9.14 -2.34
C ALA A 14 -4.26 7.80 -1.85
N LEU A 15 -5.13 6.89 -1.38
CA LEU A 15 -4.71 5.56 -0.94
C LEU A 15 -4.17 4.72 -2.11
N SER A 16 -4.80 4.81 -3.28
CA SER A 16 -4.34 4.16 -4.52
C SER A 16 -2.94 4.65 -4.89
N TYR A 17 -2.72 5.96 -4.90
CA TYR A 17 -1.42 6.53 -5.26
C TYR A 17 -0.31 6.11 -4.29
N ALA A 18 -0.61 6.10 -2.99
CA ALA A 18 0.33 5.61 -1.98
C ALA A 18 0.71 4.12 -2.17
N VAL A 19 -0.26 3.27 -2.52
CA VAL A 19 -0.05 1.83 -2.71
C VAL A 19 0.68 1.52 -4.02
N PHE A 20 0.41 2.27 -5.09
CA PHE A 20 1.01 2.05 -6.41
C PHE A 20 2.29 2.87 -6.65
N GLY A 21 2.79 3.57 -5.63
CA GLY A 21 4.07 4.29 -5.70
C GLY A 21 4.03 5.56 -6.54
N LYS A 22 2.85 6.16 -6.72
CA LYS A 22 2.72 7.49 -7.34
C LYS A 22 3.06 8.54 -6.29
N SER A 23 4.23 9.17 -6.44
CA SER A 23 4.68 10.22 -5.51
C SER A 23 3.82 11.48 -5.64
N THR A 24 3.45 12.07 -4.50
CA THR A 24 2.77 13.37 -4.42
C THR A 24 3.72 14.52 -4.03
N LYS A 25 5.03 14.26 -3.95
CA LYS A 25 6.07 15.22 -3.53
C LYS A 25 6.99 15.59 -4.70
N ASP A 26 7.38 16.87 -4.77
CA ASP A 26 8.36 17.42 -5.72
C ASP A 26 9.80 17.03 -5.31
N ILE A 27 10.24 15.81 -5.66
CA ILE A 27 11.61 15.37 -5.41
C ILE A 27 12.09 14.55 -6.63
N PRO A 28 13.34 14.73 -7.10
CA PRO A 28 13.83 14.02 -8.27
C PRO A 28 13.83 12.51 -8.00
N GLU A 29 13.22 11.77 -8.93
CA GLU A 29 13.42 10.35 -9.24
C GLU A 29 14.13 9.52 -8.16
N SER A 30 13.40 8.91 -7.21
CA SER A 30 13.81 7.67 -6.49
C SER A 30 12.95 7.31 -5.26
N ARG A 31 12.05 8.18 -4.75
CA ARG A 31 11.29 7.86 -3.52
C ARG A 31 9.78 7.80 -3.72
N GLY A 32 9.29 6.57 -3.92
CA GLY A 32 7.88 6.17 -3.91
C GLY A 32 7.69 4.66 -3.67
N PHE A 33 8.78 3.92 -3.47
CA PHE A 33 8.74 2.45 -3.39
C PHE A 33 8.43 1.93 -1.99
N GLY A 34 8.73 2.66 -0.91
CA GLY A 34 8.68 2.12 0.45
C GLY A 34 7.38 1.39 0.80
N ILE A 35 6.22 1.98 0.51
CA ILE A 35 4.92 1.33 0.75
C ILE A 35 4.72 0.19 -0.25
N SER A 36 4.88 0.43 -1.55
CA SER A 36 4.59 -0.57 -2.58
C SER A 36 5.49 -1.81 -2.51
N THR A 37 6.78 -1.67 -2.22
CA THR A 37 7.73 -2.76 -2.01
C THR A 37 7.46 -3.49 -0.69
N SER A 38 7.20 -2.77 0.39
CA SER A 38 6.82 -3.39 1.68
C SER A 38 5.55 -4.22 1.54
N LEU A 39 4.53 -3.71 0.84
CA LEU A 39 3.29 -4.46 0.58
C LEU A 39 3.56 -5.71 -0.28
N LYS A 40 4.37 -5.60 -1.34
CA LYS A 40 4.76 -6.76 -2.17
C LYS A 40 5.47 -7.82 -1.36
N MET A 41 6.43 -7.44 -0.52
CA MET A 41 7.15 -8.37 0.35
C MET A 41 6.22 -9.06 1.34
N LEU A 42 5.42 -8.27 2.08
CA LEU A 42 4.51 -8.78 3.10
C LEU A 42 3.47 -9.74 2.50
N VAL A 43 2.96 -9.45 1.29
CA VAL A 43 1.89 -10.26 0.67
C VAL A 43 2.44 -11.38 -0.21
N LYS A 44 3.37 -11.10 -1.13
CA LYS A 44 3.87 -12.09 -2.09
C LYS A 44 4.98 -12.95 -1.50
N GLY A 45 5.90 -12.35 -0.75
CA GLY A 45 7.01 -13.03 -0.09
C GLY A 45 6.55 -13.78 1.15
N LEU A 46 5.98 -13.06 2.11
CA LEU A 46 5.60 -13.61 3.42
C LEU A 46 4.18 -14.20 3.47
N LYS A 47 3.46 -14.23 2.34
CA LYS A 47 2.07 -14.74 2.24
C LYS A 47 1.12 -14.11 3.25
N GLY A 48 1.39 -12.86 3.63
CA GLY A 48 0.61 -12.09 4.57
C GLY A 48 -0.66 -11.51 3.99
N LYS A 49 -1.42 -10.87 4.87
CA LYS A 49 -2.61 -10.08 4.55
C LYS A 49 -2.47 -8.70 5.16
N ILE A 50 -2.95 -7.69 4.44
CA ILE A 50 -2.80 -6.30 4.83
C ILE A 50 -4.16 -5.62 4.72
N PHE A 51 -4.44 -4.79 5.71
CA PHE A 51 -5.58 -3.90 5.74
C PHE A 51 -5.08 -2.50 6.07
N ILE A 52 -5.43 -1.51 5.25
CA ILE A 52 -5.12 -0.10 5.50
C ILE A 52 -6.45 0.66 5.48
N LEU A 53 -6.74 1.44 6.51
CA LEU A 53 -7.91 2.31 6.59
C LEU A 53 -7.42 3.74 6.79
N SER A 54 -7.77 4.64 5.87
CA SER A 54 -7.39 6.05 5.95
C SER A 54 -8.49 6.92 5.37
N GLY A 55 -8.97 7.91 6.14
CA GLY A 55 -10.07 8.77 5.71
C GLY A 55 -11.33 7.96 5.39
N LYS A 56 -11.86 8.13 4.17
CA LYS A 56 -12.99 7.36 3.61
C LYS A 56 -12.58 6.18 2.73
N ALA A 57 -11.33 5.74 2.76
CA ALA A 57 -10.87 4.63 1.93
C ALA A 57 -10.27 3.53 2.78
N PHE A 58 -10.45 2.28 2.35
CA PHE A 58 -9.64 1.18 2.87
C PHE A 58 -9.11 0.27 1.76
N LEU A 59 -7.91 -0.24 1.98
CA LEU A 59 -7.24 -1.27 1.19
C LEU A 59 -7.38 -2.59 1.93
N TYR A 60 -7.75 -3.65 1.23
CA TYR A 60 -7.47 -5.02 1.65
C TYR A 60 -6.62 -5.71 0.59
N GLN A 61 -5.53 -6.33 1.03
CA GLN A 61 -4.63 -7.06 0.16
C GLN A 61 -4.24 -8.40 0.75
N ASN A 62 -4.29 -9.44 -0.09
CA ASN A 62 -3.72 -10.76 0.16
C ASN A 62 -3.12 -11.30 -1.15
N PHE A 63 -2.62 -12.54 -1.13
CA PHE A 63 -1.96 -13.14 -2.29
C PHE A 63 -2.83 -13.23 -3.56
N GLN A 64 -4.14 -13.34 -3.41
CA GLN A 64 -5.09 -13.52 -4.51
C GLN A 64 -5.74 -12.20 -4.96
N LYS A 65 -5.78 -11.20 -4.09
CA LYS A 65 -6.70 -10.09 -4.21
C LYS A 65 -6.12 -8.81 -3.62
N GLN A 66 -6.29 -7.71 -4.35
CA GLN A 66 -5.98 -6.36 -3.89
C GLN A 66 -7.17 -5.46 -4.26
N GLU A 67 -7.80 -4.86 -3.26
CA GLU A 67 -8.97 -4.00 -3.46
C GLU A 67 -8.85 -2.72 -2.63
N ILE A 68 -9.25 -1.62 -3.25
CA ILE A 68 -9.49 -0.34 -2.59
C ILE A 68 -10.99 -0.10 -2.62
N ILE A 69 -11.55 0.21 -1.47
CA ILE A 69 -13.00 0.36 -1.28
C ILE A 69 -13.28 1.70 -0.61
N LYS A 70 -14.25 2.44 -1.17
CA LYS A 70 -14.85 3.60 -0.52
C LYS A 70 -15.69 3.17 0.67
N LEU A 71 -15.53 3.87 1.78
CA LEU A 71 -16.52 3.85 2.85
C LEU A 71 -17.75 4.68 2.45
N SER A 72 -18.91 4.35 3.01
CA SER A 72 -20.09 5.18 2.80
C SER A 72 -19.91 6.57 3.42
N GLU A 73 -20.67 7.55 2.94
CA GLU A 73 -20.50 8.97 3.31
C GLU A 73 -20.61 9.27 4.82
N LYS A 74 -21.23 8.36 5.58
CA LYS A 74 -21.38 8.46 7.04
C LYS A 74 -20.15 8.02 7.84
N HIS A 75 -19.19 7.35 7.20
CA HIS A 75 -18.01 6.80 7.85
C HIS A 75 -16.77 7.56 7.41
N TYR A 76 -15.96 7.97 8.38
CA TYR A 76 -14.68 8.63 8.17
C TYR A 76 -13.74 8.26 9.30
N TYR A 77 -12.55 7.78 8.97
CA TYR A 77 -11.49 7.52 9.94
C TYR A 77 -10.48 8.66 9.93
N LYS A 78 -10.38 9.40 11.04
CA LYS A 78 -9.41 10.48 11.19
C LYS A 78 -8.03 9.89 11.52
N GLY A 79 -7.22 9.68 10.49
CA GLY A 79 -5.87 9.13 10.59
C GLY A 79 -5.65 8.00 9.60
N CYS A 80 -4.64 7.17 9.88
CA CYS A 80 -4.34 5.95 9.12
C CYS A 80 -4.18 4.78 10.09
N TYR A 81 -4.95 3.73 9.88
CA TYR A 81 -4.88 2.48 10.61
C TYR A 81 -4.35 1.38 9.69
N ILE A 82 -3.33 0.66 10.14
CA ILE A 82 -2.71 -0.43 9.38
C ILE A 82 -2.76 -1.70 10.23
N ALA A 83 -3.36 -2.75 9.69
CA ALA A 83 -3.31 -4.09 10.26
C ALA A 83 -2.60 -5.04 9.30
N ILE A 84 -1.65 -5.79 9.86
CA ILE A 84 -0.84 -6.77 9.13
C ILE A 84 -1.03 -8.12 9.80
N ARG A 85 -1.33 -9.14 9.00
CA ARG A 85 -1.37 -10.53 9.44
C ARG A 85 -0.32 -11.32 8.69
N LEU A 86 0.57 -11.97 9.43
CA LEU A 86 1.60 -12.84 8.91
C LEU A 86 1.35 -14.29 9.34
N PRO A 87 1.62 -15.30 8.49
CA PRO A 87 1.72 -16.70 8.92
C PRO A 87 2.84 -16.86 9.96
N MET A 88 2.71 -17.79 10.90
CA MET A 88 3.75 -18.05 11.90
C MET A 88 4.91 -18.92 11.37
N CYS A 89 4.62 -19.74 10.35
CA CYS A 89 5.63 -20.53 9.65
C CYS A 89 5.87 -19.86 8.29
N PHE A 90 7.06 -19.32 8.11
CA PHE A 90 7.47 -18.71 6.84
C PHE A 90 8.22 -19.75 6.00
N ASP A 91 8.17 -19.57 4.69
CA ASP A 91 8.95 -20.38 3.76
C ASP A 91 10.44 -20.16 4.02
N SER A 92 11.20 -21.25 4.22
CA SER A 92 12.66 -21.21 4.37
C SER A 92 13.39 -20.59 3.18
N GLN A 93 12.71 -20.47 2.03
CA GLN A 93 13.23 -19.85 0.81
C GLN A 93 12.96 -18.34 0.73
N PHE A 94 12.28 -17.73 1.73
CA PHE A 94 12.05 -16.29 1.73
C PHE A 94 13.38 -15.52 1.82
N ASN A 95 13.64 -14.65 0.84
CA ASN A 95 14.77 -13.74 0.83
C ASN A 95 14.30 -12.28 0.78
N PHE A 96 14.62 -11.51 1.82
CA PHE A 96 14.28 -10.09 1.91
C PHE A 96 14.96 -9.25 0.81
N TYR A 97 16.15 -9.66 0.36
CA TYR A 97 16.90 -8.94 -0.68
C TYR A 97 16.17 -8.89 -2.02
N ASP A 98 15.24 -9.82 -2.28
CA ASP A 98 14.43 -9.83 -3.51
C ASP A 98 13.42 -8.66 -3.58
N TYR A 99 13.24 -7.93 -2.47
CA TYR A 99 12.20 -6.90 -2.33
C TYR A 99 12.74 -5.50 -2.01
N ILE A 100 14.05 -5.37 -1.84
CA ILE A 100 14.74 -4.07 -1.66
C ILE A 100 15.58 -3.78 -2.91
N GLU A 101 15.62 -2.52 -3.32
CA GLU A 101 16.56 -2.01 -4.34
C GLU A 101 17.87 -1.58 -3.68
#